data_AF-A0A1V5NCI7-F1
#
_entry.id   AF-A0A1V5NCI7-F1
#
_cell.length_a   1.000
_cell.length_b   1.000
_cell.length_c   1.000
_cell.angle_alpha   90.00
_cell.angle_beta   90.00
_cell.angle_gamma   90.00
#
_symmetry.space_group_name_H-M   'P 1'
#
loop_
_entity.id
_entity.type
_entity.pdbx_description
1 polymer ?
#
loop_
_entity_poly.entity_id
_entity_poly.type
_entity_poly.pdbx_seq_one_letter_code
_entity_poly.pdbx_strand_id
1 'polypeptide(L)'
;MEKVKAAAIRKNRLHSEWNNIRIDDVDVLVHNGKTAVSLNGNASHLEVGCELQITANVSLGKLSPEDVNVQVYHGPVDAWGSINRGAVKQMSYTASVPEKSDCYTFTGTIKCNTSGKCGFAVRVLPEHKELADLYEPGMIVWESGNGEGKK
;
A
#
# COMPACT_ATOMS: atom_id res chain seq x y z
N MET A 1 12.02 29.20 15.35
CA MET A 1 11.04 28.67 16.32
C MET A 1 9.71 28.25 15.68
N GLU A 2 9.32 28.79 14.51
CA GLU A 2 8.02 28.50 13.87
C GLU A 2 7.90 27.08 13.29
N LYS A 3 8.95 26.56 12.63
CA LYS A 3 8.97 25.21 12.03
C LYS A 3 8.79 24.06 13.05
N VAL A 4 9.28 24.24 14.28
CA VAL A 4 9.21 23.20 15.34
C VAL A 4 7.78 23.02 15.86
N LYS A 5 6.99 24.10 15.95
CA LYS A 5 5.59 24.03 16.38
C LYS A 5 4.69 23.43 15.30
N ALA A 6 4.92 23.77 14.03
CA ALA A 6 4.19 23.21 12.90
C ALA A 6 4.38 21.69 12.78
N ALA A 7 5.63 21.22 12.91
CA ALA A 7 5.96 19.79 12.90
C ALA A 7 5.28 19.02 14.06
N ALA A 8 5.24 19.60 15.26
CA ALA A 8 4.59 18.99 16.42
C ALA A 8 3.06 18.86 16.26
N ILE A 9 2.40 19.88 15.69
CA ILE A 9 0.95 19.83 15.41
C ILE A 9 0.65 18.78 14.35
N ARG A 10 1.44 18.72 13.27
CA ARG A 10 1.30 17.70 12.21
C ARG A 10 1.49 16.29 12.77
N LYS A 11 2.52 16.07 13.58
CA LYS A 11 2.78 14.79 14.25
C LYS A 11 1.61 14.35 15.15
N ASN A 12 1.08 15.25 15.97
CA ASN A 12 -0.06 14.94 16.85
C ASN A 12 -1.32 14.62 16.06
N ARG A 13 -1.60 15.35 14.97
CA ARG A 13 -2.73 15.05 14.07
C ARG A 13 -2.58 13.67 13.43
N LEU A 14 -1.38 13.37 12.94
CA LEU A 14 -1.06 12.09 12.32
C LEU A 14 -1.28 10.92 13.28
N HIS A 15 -0.78 11.01 14.51
CA HIS A 15 -1.02 10.00 15.56
C HIS A 15 -2.51 9.86 15.91
N SER A 16 -3.23 10.97 16.07
CA SER A 16 -4.64 10.95 16.47
C SER A 16 -5.55 10.34 15.41
N GLU A 17 -5.22 10.51 14.13
CA GLU A 17 -6.02 10.04 13.01
C GLU A 17 -5.51 8.68 12.46
N TRP A 18 -4.37 8.17 12.93
CA TRP A 18 -3.76 6.93 12.43
C TRP A 18 -4.70 5.71 12.53
N ASN A 19 -5.50 5.64 13.60
CA ASN A 19 -6.49 4.57 13.81
C ASN A 19 -7.67 4.62 12.83
N ASN A 20 -7.85 5.74 12.12
CA ASN A 20 -8.87 5.91 11.09
C ASN A 20 -8.36 5.49 9.71
N ILE A 21 -7.06 5.28 9.54
CA ILE A 21 -6.48 4.87 8.26
C ILE A 21 -6.83 3.41 7.99
N ARG A 22 -7.39 3.13 6.81
CA ARG A 22 -7.73 1.78 6.37
C ARG A 22 -7.50 1.64 4.88
N ILE A 23 -7.04 0.46 4.46
CA ILE A 23 -7.06 0.05 3.07
C ILE A 23 -8.39 -0.65 2.86
N ASP A 24 -9.31 -0.01 2.15
CA ASP A 24 -10.67 -0.50 1.93
C ASP A 24 -10.72 -1.57 0.87
N ASP A 25 -9.94 -1.39 -0.20
CA ASP A 25 -9.95 -2.28 -1.35
C ASP A 25 -8.60 -2.24 -2.10
N VAL A 26 -8.23 -3.37 -2.70
CA VAL A 26 -7.02 -3.52 -3.52
C VAL A 26 -7.37 -4.28 -4.80
N ASP A 27 -7.43 -3.53 -5.90
CA ASP A 27 -7.59 -4.07 -7.24
C ASP A 27 -6.22 -4.35 -7.88
N VAL A 28 -6.13 -5.43 -8.65
CA VAL A 28 -4.91 -5.78 -9.38
C VAL A 28 -5.24 -6.03 -10.83
N LEU A 29 -4.60 -5.27 -11.72
CA LEU A 29 -4.69 -5.45 -13.16
C LEU A 29 -3.38 -6.03 -13.70
N VAL A 30 -3.47 -7.21 -14.32
CA VAL A 30 -2.32 -7.91 -14.92
C VAL A 30 -2.21 -7.54 -16.38
N HIS A 31 -1.06 -7.02 -16.79
CA HIS A 31 -0.74 -6.74 -18.19
C HIS A 31 0.24 -7.79 -18.72
N ASN A 32 -0.24 -8.67 -19.61
CA ASN A 32 0.57 -9.69 -20.30
C ASN A 32 0.89 -9.30 -21.77
N GLY A 33 1.06 -8.01 -22.04
CA GLY A 33 1.40 -7.48 -23.38
C GLY A 33 0.26 -7.49 -24.42
N LYS A 34 -0.79 -8.30 -24.25
CA LYS A 34 -1.97 -8.34 -25.15
C LYS A 34 -3.31 -8.14 -24.46
N THR A 35 -3.41 -8.40 -23.16
CA THR A 35 -4.68 -8.35 -22.43
C THR A 35 -4.42 -7.87 -21.01
N ALA A 36 -5.32 -7.02 -20.52
CA ALA A 36 -5.37 -6.58 -19.14
C ALA A 36 -6.46 -7.40 -18.42
N VAL A 37 -6.10 -8.17 -17.41
CA VAL A 37 -7.05 -9.04 -16.66
C VAL A 37 -7.05 -8.62 -15.20
N SER A 38 -8.22 -8.34 -14.63
CA SER A 38 -8.35 -8.05 -13.20
C SER A 38 -8.22 -9.33 -12.39
N LEU A 39 -7.48 -9.29 -11.27
CA LEU A 39 -7.31 -10.41 -10.36
C LEU A 39 -8.07 -10.15 -9.07
N ASN A 40 -9.03 -11.02 -8.80
CA ASN A 40 -9.87 -11.00 -7.62
C ASN A 40 -9.33 -12.06 -6.64
N GLY A 41 -8.29 -11.69 -5.88
CA GLY A 41 -7.90 -12.37 -4.64
C GLY A 41 -7.17 -13.72 -4.73
N ASN A 42 -7.07 -14.37 -5.90
CA ASN A 42 -6.25 -15.58 -6.07
C ASN A 42 -5.75 -15.73 -7.50
N ALA A 43 -4.56 -15.19 -7.79
CA ALA A 43 -3.88 -15.42 -9.05
C ALA A 43 -3.08 -16.73 -8.99
N SER A 44 -3.71 -17.84 -9.36
CA SER A 44 -3.06 -19.15 -9.31
C SER A 44 -1.90 -19.28 -10.31
N HIS A 45 -1.85 -18.43 -11.34
CA HIS A 45 -0.75 -18.37 -12.31
C HIS A 45 -0.57 -16.95 -12.85
N LEU A 46 0.51 -16.28 -12.44
CA LEU A 46 1.03 -15.08 -13.10
C LEU A 46 2.14 -15.50 -14.06
N GLU A 47 2.09 -15.00 -15.29
CA GLU A 47 3.13 -15.27 -16.29
C GLU A 47 4.39 -14.45 -15.99
N VAL A 48 5.56 -15.06 -16.18
CA VAL A 48 6.84 -14.35 -16.01
C VAL A 48 6.95 -13.24 -17.05
N GLY A 49 7.33 -12.05 -16.60
CA GLY A 49 7.40 -10.85 -17.44
C GLY A 49 6.10 -10.05 -17.48
N CYS A 50 5.04 -10.46 -16.77
CA CYS A 50 3.86 -9.63 -16.61
C CYS A 50 4.13 -8.38 -15.76
N GLU A 51 3.35 -7.34 -16.01
CA GLU A 51 3.31 -6.16 -15.17
C GLU A 51 1.99 -6.14 -14.39
N LEU A 52 2.09 -5.98 -13.07
CA LEU A 52 0.93 -5.86 -12.19
C LEU A 52 0.75 -4.39 -11.84
N GLN A 53 -0.37 -3.81 -12.27
CA GLN A 53 -0.82 -2.53 -11.78
C GLN A 53 -1.74 -2.78 -10.58
N ILE A 54 -1.32 -2.31 -9.43
CA ILE A 54 -2.03 -2.43 -8.16
C ILE A 54 -2.67 -1.07 -7.87
N THR A 55 -3.96 -1.07 -7.62
CA THR A 55 -4.74 0.11 -7.26
C THR A 55 -5.32 -0.13 -5.87
N ALA A 56 -4.96 0.71 -4.91
CA ALA A 56 -5.44 0.63 -3.54
C ALA A 56 -6.33 1.84 -3.22
N ASN A 57 -7.53 1.58 -2.72
CA ASN A 57 -8.41 2.59 -2.16
C ASN A 57 -8.18 2.66 -0.65
N VAL A 58 -7.80 3.84 -0.16
CA VAL A 58 -7.37 4.04 1.21
C VAL A 58 -8.17 5.18 1.85
N SER A 59 -9.01 4.87 2.82
CA SER A 59 -9.57 5.85 3.75
C SER A 59 -8.46 6.42 4.65
N LEU A 60 -8.25 7.73 4.58
CA LEU A 60 -7.25 8.45 5.39
C LEU A 60 -7.88 9.25 6.55
N GLY A 61 -9.21 9.20 6.70
CA GLY A 61 -9.94 10.01 7.68
C GLY A 61 -9.75 11.50 7.38
N LYS A 62 -9.12 12.24 8.31
CA LYS A 62 -8.83 13.67 8.14
C LYS A 62 -7.43 13.97 7.62
N LEU A 63 -6.66 12.94 7.27
CA LEU A 63 -5.32 13.11 6.70
C LEU A 63 -5.38 13.27 5.19
N SER A 64 -4.39 13.95 4.65
CA SER A 64 -4.24 14.14 3.20
C SER A 64 -3.29 13.10 2.62
N PRO A 65 -3.36 12.80 1.31
CA PRO A 65 -2.41 11.87 0.65
C PRO A 65 -0.94 12.25 0.82
N GLU A 66 -0.63 13.52 1.09
CA GLU A 66 0.73 14.00 1.37
C GLU A 66 1.26 13.66 2.77
N ASP A 67 0.37 13.31 3.71
CA ASP A 67 0.73 12.93 5.08
C ASP A 67 1.14 11.45 5.17
N VAL A 68 0.93 10.68 4.09
CA VAL A 68 1.13 9.22 4.06
C VAL A 68 1.98 8.78 2.87
N ASN A 69 2.59 7.62 3.02
CA ASN A 69 3.34 6.92 2.01
C ASN A 69 2.72 5.52 1.83
N VAL A 70 2.01 5.33 0.73
CA VAL A 70 1.40 4.04 0.37
C VAL A 70 2.40 3.25 -0.46
N GLN A 71 2.63 2.00 -0.08
CA GLN A 71 3.67 1.16 -0.66
C GLN A 71 3.13 -0.24 -0.95
N VAL A 72 3.59 -0.80 -2.07
CA VAL A 72 3.51 -2.23 -2.36
C VAL A 72 4.78 -2.89 -1.84
N TYR A 73 4.63 -3.81 -0.89
CA TYR A 73 5.67 -4.76 -0.50
C TYR A 73 5.49 -6.03 -1.32
N HIS A 74 6.50 -6.42 -2.11
CA HIS A 74 6.38 -7.55 -3.03
C HIS A 74 7.65 -8.38 -3.08
N GLY A 75 7.52 -9.67 -3.36
CA GLY A 75 8.68 -10.53 -3.53
C GLY A 75 8.32 -12.01 -3.62
N PRO A 76 9.33 -12.89 -3.68
CA PRO A 76 9.10 -14.32 -3.66
C PRO A 76 8.48 -14.74 -2.34
N VAL A 77 7.44 -15.59 -2.40
CA VAL A 77 6.82 -16.19 -1.23
C VAL A 77 7.33 -17.62 -1.01
N ASP A 78 7.46 -18.02 0.24
CA ASP A 78 7.70 -19.42 0.59
C ASP A 78 6.44 -20.28 0.55
N ALA A 79 6.59 -21.55 0.96
CA ALA A 79 5.49 -22.50 1.05
C ALA A 79 4.38 -22.06 2.04
N TRP A 80 4.66 -21.11 2.94
CA TRP A 80 3.74 -20.59 3.94
C TRP A 80 3.09 -19.27 3.49
N GLY A 81 3.40 -18.80 2.27
CA GLY A 81 2.89 -17.54 1.74
C GLY A 81 3.61 -16.30 2.27
N SER A 82 4.71 -16.47 3.01
CA SER A 82 5.46 -15.34 3.58
C SER A 82 6.48 -14.80 2.58
N ILE A 83 6.52 -13.47 2.44
CA ILE A 83 7.48 -12.79 1.55
C ILE A 83 8.84 -12.68 2.27
N ASN A 84 9.83 -13.46 1.82
CA ASN A 84 11.13 -13.57 2.50
C ASN A 84 12.17 -12.53 2.04
N ARG A 85 12.07 -12.06 0.79
CA ARG A 85 12.99 -11.07 0.21
C ARG A 85 12.19 -9.99 -0.51
N GLY A 86 11.32 -9.32 0.23
CA GLY A 86 10.45 -8.32 -0.37
C GLY A 86 11.17 -7.00 -0.64
N ALA A 87 10.89 -6.44 -1.81
CA ALA A 87 11.21 -5.07 -2.16
C ALA A 87 9.97 -4.19 -1.98
N VAL A 88 10.18 -2.89 -1.78
CA VAL A 88 9.12 -1.90 -1.64
C VAL A 88 9.02 -1.06 -2.89
N LYS A 89 7.80 -0.78 -3.33
CA LYS A 89 7.52 0.17 -4.41
C LYS A 89 6.51 1.18 -3.90
N GLN A 90 6.88 2.46 -3.93
CA GLN A 90 5.95 3.54 -3.59
C GLN A 90 4.85 3.64 -4.64
N MET A 91 3.61 3.81 -4.17
CA MET A 91 2.44 4.06 -5.00
C MET A 91 2.23 5.57 -5.16
N SER A 92 1.70 5.95 -6.32
CA SER A 92 1.38 7.34 -6.64
C SER A 92 -0.09 7.59 -6.34
N TYR A 93 -0.38 8.65 -5.58
CA TYR A 93 -1.74 9.15 -5.44
C TYR A 93 -2.29 9.54 -6.82
N THR A 94 -3.43 8.98 -7.19
CA THR A 94 -4.15 9.33 -8.40
C THR A 94 -5.27 10.27 -8.00
N ALA A 95 -5.25 11.51 -8.49
CA ALA A 95 -6.29 12.50 -8.21
C ALA A 95 -7.59 12.12 -8.94
N SER A 96 -8.25 11.07 -8.48
CA SER A 96 -9.61 10.68 -8.84
C SER A 96 -10.60 11.40 -7.93
N VAL A 97 -11.82 11.63 -8.44
CA VAL A 97 -12.92 12.12 -7.59
C VAL A 97 -13.20 11.03 -6.55
N PRO A 98 -13.02 11.31 -5.25
CA PRO A 98 -13.31 10.32 -4.23
C PRO A 98 -14.78 9.92 -4.28
N GLU A 99 -15.10 8.62 -4.26
CA GLU A 99 -16.49 8.17 -4.02
C GLU A 99 -16.95 8.58 -2.61
N LYS A 100 -16.01 8.72 -1.66
CA LYS A 100 -16.23 9.18 -0.28
C LYS A 100 -15.19 10.24 0.06
N SER A 101 -15.57 11.26 0.84
CA SER A 101 -14.73 12.44 1.10
C SER A 101 -13.35 12.16 1.71
N ASP A 102 -13.13 10.99 2.30
CA ASP A 102 -11.91 10.58 2.98
C ASP A 102 -11.15 9.43 2.28
N CYS A 103 -11.67 8.92 1.15
CA CYS A 103 -11.09 7.79 0.43
C CYS A 103 -10.22 8.27 -0.74
N TYR A 104 -9.00 7.78 -0.82
CA TYR A 104 -8.02 8.19 -1.83
C TYR A 104 -7.47 6.97 -2.57
N THR A 105 -7.36 7.09 -3.89
CA THR A 105 -6.84 6.02 -4.75
C THR A 105 -5.34 6.18 -4.97
N PHE A 106 -4.59 5.12 -4.73
CA PHE A 106 -3.15 5.03 -4.97
C PHE A 106 -2.87 3.94 -5.98
N THR A 107 -1.99 4.22 -6.94
CA THR A 107 -1.63 3.26 -8.00
C THR A 107 -0.14 2.99 -7.99
N GLY A 108 0.25 1.73 -8.00
CA GLY A 108 1.63 1.29 -8.06
C GLY A 108 1.80 0.14 -9.05
N THR A 109 2.98 0.08 -9.67
CA THR A 109 3.24 -0.92 -10.71
C THR A 109 4.46 -1.75 -10.34
N ILE A 110 4.31 -3.07 -10.36
CA ILE A 110 5.38 -4.03 -10.10
C ILE A 110 5.58 -4.99 -11.27
N LYS A 111 6.83 -5.40 -11.50
CA LYS A 111 7.19 -6.32 -12.59
C LYS A 111 7.50 -7.70 -12.04
N CYS A 112 6.85 -8.72 -12.56
CA CYS A 112 7.09 -10.11 -12.20
C CYS A 112 8.26 -10.68 -13.02
N ASN A 113 9.48 -10.27 -12.68
CA ASN A 113 10.68 -10.67 -13.44
C ASN A 113 11.22 -12.06 -13.07
N THR A 114 10.69 -12.72 -12.04
CA THR A 114 11.19 -14.01 -11.55
C THR A 114 10.12 -15.09 -11.69
N SER A 115 10.53 -16.28 -12.13
CA SER A 115 9.69 -17.47 -12.13
C SER A 115 9.44 -17.98 -10.71
N GLY A 116 8.20 -18.38 -10.42
CA GLY A 116 7.78 -18.88 -9.12
C GLY A 116 6.61 -18.10 -8.53
N LYS A 117 6.23 -18.44 -7.29
CA LYS A 117 5.18 -17.72 -6.58
C LYS A 117 5.72 -16.38 -6.09
N CYS A 118 5.13 -15.30 -6.60
CA CYS A 118 5.34 -13.95 -6.11
C CYS A 118 4.11 -13.51 -5.33
N GLY A 119 4.31 -12.96 -4.14
CA GLY A 119 3.28 -12.32 -3.34
C GLY A 119 3.51 -10.83 -3.27
N PHE A 120 2.45 -10.10 -3.01
CA PHE A 120 2.53 -8.69 -2.66
C PHE A 120 1.55 -8.40 -1.51
N ALA A 121 1.80 -7.29 -0.82
CA ALA A 121 0.90 -6.71 0.17
C ALA A 121 0.99 -5.18 0.09
N VAL A 122 -0.13 -4.50 0.27
CA VAL A 122 -0.20 -3.04 0.36
C VAL A 122 -0.07 -2.61 1.81
N ARG A 123 0.69 -1.54 2.05
CA ARG A 123 0.84 -0.91 3.36
C ARG A 123 0.85 0.61 3.28
N VAL A 124 0.46 1.24 4.38
CA VAL A 124 0.49 2.70 4.57
C VAL A 124 1.42 3.03 5.73
N LEU A 125 2.32 3.99 5.52
CA LEU A 125 3.23 4.54 6.52
C LEU A 125 3.12 6.07 6.54
N PRO A 126 3.55 6.76 7.60
CA PRO A 126 3.61 8.21 7.62
C PRO A 126 4.60 8.71 6.57
N GLU A 127 4.32 9.85 5.94
CA GLU A 127 5.32 10.48 5.06
C GLU A 127 6.41 11.16 5.90
N HIS A 128 7.68 10.85 5.61
CA HIS A 128 8.82 11.17 6.49
C HIS A 128 9.49 12.53 6.23
N LYS A 129 8.91 13.43 5.44
CA LYS A 129 9.60 14.65 4.98
C LYS A 129 10.12 15.59 6.09
N GLU A 130 9.58 15.52 7.31
CA GLU A 130 9.94 16.43 8.41
C GLU A 130 10.16 15.73 9.76
N LEU A 131 10.05 14.40 9.81
CA LEU A 131 10.13 13.61 11.05
C LEU A 131 11.52 12.98 11.17
N ALA A 132 12.35 13.54 12.07
CA ALA A 132 13.68 13.01 12.40
C ALA A 132 13.63 11.59 13.03
N ASP A 133 12.47 11.17 13.53
CA ASP A 133 12.19 9.81 13.98
C ASP A 133 11.56 9.01 12.83
N LEU A 134 12.43 8.30 12.10
CA LEU A 134 12.08 7.57 10.88
C LEU A 134 11.23 6.31 11.14
N TYR A 135 11.06 5.86 12.38
CA TYR A 135 10.40 4.59 12.67
C TYR A 135 9.76 4.62 14.06
N GLU A 136 8.60 5.28 14.21
CA GLU A 136 7.78 5.04 15.40
C GLU A 136 7.10 3.67 15.25
N PRO A 137 7.40 2.70 16.14
CA PRO A 137 6.78 1.38 16.08
C PRO A 137 5.26 1.50 16.23
N GLY A 138 4.51 0.77 15.38
CA GLY A 138 3.05 0.76 15.38
C GLY A 138 2.39 1.63 14.30
N MET A 139 3.16 2.43 13.54
CA MET A 139 2.64 3.26 12.44
C MET A 139 2.77 2.60 11.06
N ILE A 140 2.37 1.32 10.96
CA ILE A 140 2.25 0.63 9.67
C ILE A 140 0.86 0.01 9.61
N VAL A 141 0.05 0.49 8.68
CA VAL A 141 -1.25 -0.11 8.37
C VAL A 141 -1.06 -1.05 7.20
N TRP A 142 -1.30 -2.34 7.41
CA TRP A 142 -1.33 -3.32 6.34
C TRP A 142 -2.75 -3.45 5.81
N GLU A 143 -2.88 -3.90 4.55
CA GLU A 143 -4.18 -4.36 4.09
C GLU A 143 -4.65 -5.46 5.03
N SER A 144 -5.90 -5.36 5.48
CA SER A 144 -6.49 -6.43 6.27
C SER A 144 -6.73 -7.57 5.30
N GLY A 145 -5.75 -8.46 5.18
CA GLY A 145 -5.90 -9.65 4.36
C GLY A 145 -7.18 -10.34 4.78
N ASN A 146 -8.05 -10.64 3.82
CA ASN A 146 -9.07 -11.68 3.98
C ASN A 146 -8.38 -13.06 4.03
N GLY A 147 -7.28 -13.15 4.79
CA GLY A 147 -6.53 -14.35 5.08
C GLY A 147 -7.29 -15.07 6.17
N GLU A 148 -8.03 -16.09 5.77
CA GLU A 148 -8.61 -17.10 6.65
C GLU A 148 -7.51 -17.77 7.48
N GLY A 149 -7.08 -17.09 8.55
CA GLY A 149 -6.39 -17.67 9.69
C GLY A 149 -7.41 -17.96 10.77
N LYS A 150 -8.40 -18.83 10.49
CA LYS A 150 -9.12 -19.48 11.58
C LYS A 150 -8.17 -20.46 12.24
N LYS A 151 -7.91 -20.16 13.52
CA LYS A 151 -7.24 -21.02 14.52
C LYS A 151 -7.75 -22.45 14.48
#